data_AF-A0A8J8FMA1-F1
#
_entry.id   AF-A0A8J8FMA1-F1
#
_cell.length_a   1.000
_cell.length_b   1.000
_cell.length_c   1.000
_cell.angle_alpha   90.00
_cell.angle_beta   90.00
_cell.angle_gamma   90.00
#
_symmetry.space_group_name_H-M   'P 1'
#
loop_
_entity.id
_entity.type
_entity.pdbx_description
1 polymer ?
#
loop_
_entity_poly.entity_id
_entity_poly.type
_entity_poly.pdbx_seq_one_letter_code
_entity_poly.pdbx_strand_id
1 'polypeptide(L)'
;CYPLTAIDELLKSANIGQRMDFDIDIVVRLYWQGLDVINIPTEVQYPLDGVSHFKMLQDNLMISKKHAQLFFGMLLRFPRLLVRQIG
;
A
#
# COMPACT_ATOMS: atom_id res chain seq x y z
N CYS A 1 -0.28 -13.21 2.44
CA CYS A 1 0.01 -13.18 0.98
C CYS A 1 -1.08 -12.41 0.25
N TYR A 2 -0.72 -11.64 -0.78
CA TYR A 2 -1.70 -10.91 -1.59
C TYR A 2 -2.42 -11.89 -2.56
N PRO A 3 -3.76 -11.88 -2.65
CA PRO A 3 -4.49 -12.73 -3.59
C PRO A 3 -4.16 -12.35 -5.05
N LEU A 4 -3.67 -13.32 -5.82
CA LEU A 4 -3.23 -13.09 -7.21
C LEU A 4 -4.34 -12.54 -8.10
N THR A 5 -5.58 -13.02 -7.94
CA THR A 5 -6.74 -12.55 -8.68
C THR A 5 -7.02 -11.07 -8.44
N ALA A 6 -6.98 -10.64 -7.17
CA ALA A 6 -7.19 -9.24 -6.82
C ALA A 6 -6.07 -8.34 -7.35
N ILE A 7 -4.83 -8.82 -7.31
CA ILE A 7 -3.68 -8.09 -7.89
C ILE A 7 -3.84 -7.94 -9.40
N ASP A 8 -4.23 -8.99 -10.11
CA ASP A 8 -4.41 -8.94 -11.58
C ASP A 8 -5.46 -7.89 -11.98
N GLU A 9 -6.59 -7.82 -11.26
CA GLU A 9 -7.59 -6.77 -11.43
C GLU A 9 -7.03 -5.37 -11.12
N LEU A 10 -6.24 -5.24 -10.07
CA LEU A 10 -5.63 -3.99 -9.68
C LEU A 10 -4.64 -3.48 -10.75
N LEU A 11 -3.80 -4.37 -11.28
CA LEU A 11 -2.81 -4.03 -12.30
C LEU A 11 -3.44 -3.59 -13.62
N LYS A 12 -4.68 -4.03 -13.92
CA LYS A 12 -5.45 -3.56 -15.10
C LYS A 12 -5.93 -2.13 -14.96
N SER A 13 -6.08 -1.61 -13.74
CA SER A 13 -6.71 -0.31 -13.45
C SER A 13 -5.76 0.74 -12.86
N ALA A 14 -4.59 0.34 -12.38
CA ALA A 14 -3.63 1.22 -11.72
C ALA A 14 -2.18 0.82 -11.97
N ASN A 15 -1.32 1.83 -12.09
CA ASN A 15 0.13 1.63 -12.07
C ASN A 15 0.62 1.69 -10.61
N ILE A 16 1.21 0.57 -10.15
CA ILE A 16 1.69 0.40 -8.78
C ILE A 16 3.15 0.85 -8.66
N GLY A 17 3.50 1.42 -7.51
CA GLY A 17 4.88 1.74 -7.14
C GLY A 17 5.85 0.58 -7.38
N GLN A 18 7.13 0.86 -7.58
CA GLN A 18 8.14 -0.16 -7.92
C GLN A 18 9.33 -0.19 -6.96
N ARG A 19 9.31 0.64 -5.90
CA ARG A 19 10.35 0.68 -4.86
C ARG A 19 9.71 0.81 -3.48
N MET A 20 10.22 1.71 -2.64
CA MET A 20 9.78 1.93 -1.27
C MET A 20 8.33 2.42 -1.15
N ASP A 21 7.73 2.83 -2.26
CA ASP A 21 6.33 3.18 -2.34
C ASP A 21 5.38 2.01 -2.68
N PHE A 22 5.92 0.85 -3.08
CA PHE A 22 5.13 -0.29 -3.52
C PHE A 22 4.15 -0.76 -2.45
N ASP A 23 4.63 -1.07 -1.24
CA ASP A 23 3.80 -1.63 -0.17
C ASP A 23 2.66 -0.68 0.22
N ILE A 24 2.95 0.63 0.28
CA ILE A 24 1.96 1.67 0.57
C ILE A 24 0.88 1.68 -0.51
N ASP A 25 1.30 1.62 -1.78
CA ASP A 25 0.41 1.73 -2.94
C ASP A 25 -0.49 0.50 -3.08
N ILE A 26 0.09 -0.71 -3.04
CA ILE A 26 -0.64 -1.95 -3.26
C ILE A 26 -1.62 -2.24 -2.11
N VAL A 27 -1.21 -2.07 -0.86
CA VAL A 27 -2.06 -2.35 0.31
C VAL A 27 -3.30 -1.45 0.32
N VAL A 28 -3.11 -0.14 0.12
CA VAL A 28 -4.23 0.82 0.14
C VAL A 28 -5.20 0.57 -1.01
N ARG A 29 -4.70 0.27 -2.20
CA ARG A 29 -5.58 0.02 -3.35
C ARG A 29 -6.32 -1.30 -3.27
N LEU A 30 -5.69 -2.37 -2.79
CA LEU A 30 -6.37 -3.64 -2.52
C LEU A 30 -7.45 -3.46 -1.46
N TYR A 31 -7.18 -2.67 -0.42
CA TYR A 31 -8.19 -2.32 0.57
C TYR A 31 -9.39 -1.59 -0.07
N TRP A 32 -9.13 -0.61 -0.96
CA TRP A 32 -10.20 0.06 -1.71
C TRP A 32 -10.96 -0.87 -2.67
N GLN A 33 -10.35 -1.96 -3.14
CA GLN A 33 -10.98 -2.96 -3.99
C GLN A 33 -11.95 -3.89 -3.24
N GLY A 34 -11.96 -3.87 -1.91
CA GLY A 34 -12.86 -4.73 -1.13
C GLY A 34 -12.16 -5.75 -0.24
N LEU A 35 -10.82 -5.82 -0.28
CA LEU A 35 -10.10 -6.79 0.52
C LEU A 35 -9.95 -6.30 1.96
N ASP A 36 -9.96 -7.24 2.89
CA ASP A 36 -9.70 -6.97 4.30
C ASP A 36 -8.23 -7.27 4.63
N VAL A 37 -7.66 -6.46 5.53
CA VAL A 37 -6.28 -6.61 5.98
C VAL A 37 -6.27 -7.50 7.21
N ILE A 38 -5.57 -8.63 7.11
CA ILE A 38 -5.42 -9.59 8.21
C ILE A 38 -4.01 -9.45 8.79
N ASN A 39 -3.93 -9.10 10.07
CA ASN A 39 -2.65 -9.00 10.78
C ASN A 39 -2.27 -10.36 11.35
N ILE A 40 -1.09 -10.85 10.98
CA ILE A 40 -0.56 -12.14 11.42
C ILE A 40 0.67 -11.88 12.29
N PRO A 41 0.74 -12.44 13.52
CA PRO A 41 1.93 -12.35 14.35
C PRO A 41 3.14 -12.91 13.60
N THR A 42 4.16 -12.08 13.41
CA THR A 42 5.38 -12.43 12.68
C THR A 42 6.58 -12.08 13.54
N GLU A 43 7.48 -13.04 13.75
CA GLU A 43 8.74 -12.79 14.45
C GLU A 43 9.64 -11.90 13.59
N VAL A 44 10.23 -10.87 14.20
CA VAL A 44 11.10 -9.91 13.51
C VAL A 44 12.53 -10.10 13.98
N GLN A 45 13.45 -10.35 13.04
CA GLN A 45 14.87 -10.45 13.30
C GLN A 45 15.61 -9.34 12.54
N TYR A 46 16.43 -8.56 13.26
CA TYR A 46 17.24 -7.49 12.69
C TYR A 46 18.72 -7.88 12.73
N PRO A 47 19.32 -8.31 11.59
CA PRO A 47 20.74 -8.63 11.53
C PRO A 47 21.58 -7.37 11.75
N LEU A 48 22.61 -7.46 12.58
CA LEU A 48 23.48 -6.32 12.96
C LEU A 48 24.38 -5.85 11.80
N ASP A 49 24.65 -6.74 10.86
CA ASP A 49 25.44 -6.53 9.64
C ASP A 49 24.56 -6.13 8.43
N GLY A 50 23.28 -5.82 8.68
CA GLY A 50 22.34 -5.43 7.63
C GLY A 50 22.71 -4.11 6.96
N VAL A 51 23.09 -4.15 5.68
CA VAL A 51 23.21 -2.94 4.86
C VAL A 51 21.83 -2.48 4.40
N SER A 52 21.47 -1.24 4.71
CA SER A 52 20.25 -0.63 4.20
C SER A 52 20.43 -0.18 2.76
N HIS A 53 19.54 -0.63 1.87
CA HIS A 53 19.45 -0.15 0.49
C HIS A 53 18.63 1.14 0.36
N PHE A 54 18.25 1.76 1.48
CA PHE A 54 17.39 2.94 1.53
C PHE A 54 18.15 4.20 1.11
N LYS A 55 17.66 4.85 0.06
CA LYS A 55 18.16 6.14 -0.42
C LYS A 55 17.36 7.25 0.23
N MET A 56 17.89 7.78 1.33
CA MET A 56 17.20 8.70 2.23
C MET A 56 16.37 9.79 1.53
N LEU A 57 16.93 10.51 0.56
CA LEU A 57 16.18 11.58 -0.10
C LEU A 57 15.16 11.04 -1.12
N GLN A 58 15.60 10.16 -2.02
CA GLN A 58 14.79 9.67 -3.14
C GLN A 58 13.59 8.85 -2.64
N ASP A 59 13.84 7.95 -1.70
CA ASP A 59 12.81 7.05 -1.20
C ASP A 59 11.79 7.79 -0.33
N ASN A 60 12.22 8.76 0.48
CA ASN A 60 11.28 9.63 1.22
C ASN A 60 10.40 10.45 0.28
N LEU A 61 10.94 10.93 -0.85
CA LEU A 61 10.17 11.63 -1.87
C LEU A 61 9.12 10.72 -2.52
N MET A 62 9.50 9.48 -2.83
CA MET A 62 8.59 8.47 -3.40
C MET A 62 7.46 8.14 -2.43
N ILE A 63 7.81 7.83 -1.17
CA ILE A 63 6.86 7.56 -0.08
C ILE A 63 5.90 8.75 0.09
N SER A 64 6.42 9.96 0.27
CA SER A 64 5.61 11.16 0.52
C SER A 64 4.66 11.47 -0.64
N LYS A 65 5.16 11.37 -1.89
CA LYS A 65 4.34 11.57 -3.09
C LYS A 65 3.22 10.55 -3.17
N LYS A 66 3.50 9.28 -2.86
CA LYS A 66 2.51 8.21 -2.92
C LYS A 66 1.47 8.31 -1.82
N HIS A 67 1.87 8.69 -0.61
CA HIS A 67 0.93 9.08 0.45
C HIS A 67 0.02 10.22 0.02
N ALA A 68 0.56 11.30 -0.57
CA ALA A 68 -0.25 12.41 -1.05
C ALA A 68 -1.25 11.95 -2.13
N GLN A 69 -0.79 11.19 -3.13
CA GLN A 69 -1.66 10.66 -4.19
C GLN A 69 -2.79 9.80 -3.63
N LEU A 70 -2.49 8.91 -2.69
CA LEU A 70 -3.49 8.04 -2.07
C LEU A 70 -4.45 8.82 -1.17
N PHE A 71 -3.95 9.82 -0.44
CA PHE A 71 -4.79 10.68 0.40
C PHE A 71 -5.84 11.44 -0.42
N PHE A 72 -5.42 12.12 -1.49
CA PHE A 72 -6.37 12.80 -2.38
C PHE A 72 -7.29 11.81 -3.11
N GLY A 73 -6.77 10.63 -3.49
CA GLY A 73 -7.57 9.55 -4.06
C GLY A 73 -8.60 8.97 -3.09
N MET A 74 -8.30 8.97 -1.79
CA MET A 74 -9.21 8.55 -0.72
C MET A 74 -10.37 9.54 -0.59
N LEU A 75 -10.13 10.85 -0.68
CA LEU A 75 -11.19 11.86 -0.53
C LEU A 75 -12.36 11.64 -1.49
N LEU A 76 -12.07 11.26 -2.74
CA LEU A 76 -13.10 10.89 -3.72
C LEU A 76 -13.87 9.61 -3.34
N ARG A 77 -13.21 8.68 -2.64
CA ARG A 77 -13.76 7.37 -2.25
C ARG A 77 -14.30 7.35 -0.82
N PHE A 78 -14.15 8.46 -0.08
CA PHE A 78 -14.45 8.57 1.33
C PHE A 78 -15.90 8.19 1.67
N PRO A 79 -16.94 8.64 0.93
CA PRO A 79 -18.32 8.26 1.23
C PRO A 79 -18.54 6.75 1.13
N ARG A 80 -17.95 6.11 0.11
CA ARG A 80 -18.08 4.66 -0.12
C ARG A 80 -17.35 3.85 0.95
N LEU A 81 -16.17 4.31 1.38
CA LEU A 81 -15.40 3.64 2.43
C LEU A 81 -16.09 3.72 3.78
N LEU A 82 -16.72 4.86 4.10
CA LEU A 82 -17.50 5.01 5.33
C LEU A 82 -18.70 4.06 5.37
N VAL A 83 -19.47 3.98 4.28
CA VAL A 83 -20.61 3.06 4.20
C VAL A 83 -20.18 1.61 4.44
N ARG A 84 -19.03 1.19 3.89
CA ARG A 84 -18.49 -0.16 4.08
C ARG A 84 -18.01 -0.43 5.51
N GLN A 85 -17.60 0.59 6.26
CA GLN A 85 -17.12 0.43 7.63
C GLN A 85 -18.26 0.44 8.66
N ILE A 86 -19.37 1.11 8.34
CA ILE A 86 -20.51 1.28 9.25
C ILE A 86 -21.58 0.20 9.03
N GLY A 87 -21.73 -0.31 7.81
CA GLY A 87 -22.64 -1.42 7.47
C GLY A 87 -21.99 -2.78 7.68
#